data_AF-K0IK86-F1
#
_entry.id   AF-K0IK86-F1
#
_cell.length_a   1.000
_cell.length_b   1.000
_cell.length_c   1.000
_cell.angle_alpha   90.00
_cell.angle_beta   90.00
_cell.angle_gamma   90.00
#
_symmetry.space_group_name_H-M   'P 1'
#
loop_
_entity.id
_entity.type
_entity.pdbx_description
1 polymer ?
#
loop_
_entity_poly.entity_id
_entity_poly.type
_entity_poly.pdbx_seq_one_letter_code
_entity_poly.pdbx_strand_id
1 'polypeptide(L)'
;MHTAPANEAVNTIIKRCSDLFGSVATENAAIRLIKSENNNNSVTIIKCRLNQLENVLVAIALSDPPVVTLDMSGSIKQLKRRLT
;
A
#
# COMPACT_ATOMS: atom_id res chain seq x y z
N MET A 1 -5.95 -7.23 -23.82
CA MET A 1 -6.67 -6.87 -22.58
C MET A 1 -5.74 -7.15 -21.41
N HIS A 2 -5.06 -6.13 -20.89
CA HIS A 2 -4.05 -6.27 -19.82
C HIS A 2 -4.72 -6.36 -18.45
N THR A 3 -4.64 -7.52 -17.82
CA THR A 3 -5.08 -7.76 -16.43
C THR A 3 -3.89 -7.58 -15.49
N ALA A 4 -3.52 -6.34 -15.17
CA ALA A 4 -2.62 -6.06 -14.05
C ALA A 4 -2.87 -4.63 -13.57
N PRO A 5 -3.50 -4.43 -12.39
CA PRO A 5 -3.17 -3.17 -11.70
C PRO A 5 -2.93 -3.30 -10.19
N ALA A 6 -3.64 -4.20 -9.51
CA ALA A 6 -3.76 -4.21 -8.05
C ALA A 6 -2.56 -4.81 -7.32
N ASN A 7 -2.20 -6.03 -7.75
CA ASN A 7 -1.21 -6.85 -7.07
C ASN A 7 0.20 -6.31 -7.35
N GLU A 8 0.39 -5.73 -8.53
CA GLU A 8 1.67 -5.18 -8.97
C GLU A 8 2.09 -3.97 -8.13
N ALA A 9 1.20 -3.00 -7.91
CA ALA A 9 1.51 -1.84 -7.07
C ALA A 9 1.88 -2.24 -5.62
N VAL A 10 1.16 -3.20 -5.05
CA VAL A 10 1.46 -3.72 -3.71
C VAL A 10 2.81 -4.47 -3.69
N ASN A 11 3.09 -5.26 -4.72
CA ASN A 11 4.38 -5.94 -4.85
C ASN A 11 5.54 -4.95 -5.00
N THR A 12 5.34 -3.85 -5.73
CA THR A 12 6.32 -2.77 -5.83
C THR A 12 6.58 -2.13 -4.47
N ILE A 13 5.55 -1.84 -3.68
CA ILE A 13 5.69 -1.30 -2.31
C ILE A 13 6.42 -2.30 -1.40
N ILE A 14 6.09 -3.60 -1.47
CA ILE A 14 6.74 -4.64 -0.67
C ILE A 14 8.22 -4.73 -1.04
N LYS A 15 8.53 -4.78 -2.34
CA LYS A 15 9.91 -4.78 -2.83
C LYS A 15 10.65 -3.54 -2.34
N ARG A 16 10.03 -2.36 -2.46
CA ARG A 16 10.63 -1.10 -2.02
C ARG A 16 10.86 -1.04 -0.52
N CYS A 17 9.96 -1.59 0.29
CA CYS A 17 10.17 -1.76 1.74
C CYS A 17 11.40 -2.64 2.00
N SER A 18 11.53 -3.76 1.28
CA SER A 18 12.65 -4.68 1.44
C SER A 18 13.98 -4.04 1.04
N ASP A 19 13.98 -3.25 -0.03
CA ASP A 19 15.18 -2.55 -0.50
C ASP A 19 15.64 -1.46 0.48
N LEU A 20 14.70 -0.78 1.15
CA LEU A 20 15.01 0.34 2.06
C LEU A 20 15.29 -0.10 3.50
N PHE A 21 14.59 -1.13 3.99
CA PHE A 21 14.57 -1.49 5.42
C PHE A 21 14.94 -2.95 5.70
N GLY A 22 15.20 -3.74 4.66
CA GLY A 22 15.51 -5.16 4.75
C GLY A 22 14.27 -6.06 4.90
N SER A 23 14.51 -7.37 4.76
CA SER A 23 13.46 -8.39 4.78
C SER A 23 12.74 -8.48 6.12
N VAL A 24 13.46 -8.40 7.24
CA VAL A 24 12.88 -8.50 8.59
C VAL A 24 11.85 -7.40 8.86
N ALA A 25 12.17 -6.15 8.53
CA ALA A 25 11.24 -5.04 8.70
C ALA A 25 10.02 -5.18 7.77
N THR A 26 10.25 -5.64 6.55
CA THR A 26 9.21 -5.85 5.54
C THR A 26 8.22 -6.94 5.95
N GLU A 27 8.73 -8.08 6.45
CA GLU A 27 7.89 -9.16 6.99
C GLU A 27 7.12 -8.68 8.22
N ASN A 28 7.77 -7.95 9.14
CA ASN A 28 7.13 -7.37 10.31
C ASN A 28 6.03 -6.36 9.95
N ALA A 29 6.14 -5.66 8.82
CA ALA A 29 5.12 -4.73 8.35
C ALA A 29 3.82 -5.45 7.94
N ALA A 30 3.90 -6.73 7.59
CA ALA A 30 2.77 -7.58 7.21
C ALA A 30 1.83 -6.88 6.20
N ILE A 31 2.43 -6.29 5.15
CA ILE A 31 1.72 -5.54 4.11
C ILE A 31 0.79 -6.47 3.35
N ARG A 32 -0.50 -6.12 3.26
CA ARG A 32 -1.53 -6.92 2.59
C ARG A 32 -2.47 -6.05 1.77
N LEU A 33 -2.83 -6.53 0.58
CA LEU A 33 -3.91 -5.95 -0.22
C LEU A 33 -5.27 -6.24 0.42
N ILE A 34 -6.07 -5.21 0.65
CA ILE A 34 -7.45 -5.32 1.18
C ILE A 34 -8.48 -5.16 0.07
N LYS A 35 -8.27 -4.20 -0.82
CA LYS A 35 -9.15 -3.94 -1.96
C LYS A 35 -8.37 -3.28 -3.08
N SER A 36 -8.67 -3.64 -4.31
CA SER A 36 -8.30 -2.85 -5.47
C SER A 36 -9.49 -2.68 -6.38
N GLU A 37 -9.74 -1.45 -6.82
CA GLU A 37 -10.70 -1.20 -7.89
C GLU A 37 -9.94 -1.06 -9.21
N ASN A 38 -10.46 -1.73 -10.25
CA ASN A 38 -9.89 -1.70 -11.61
C ASN A 38 -10.67 -0.75 -12.54
N ASN A 39 -11.47 0.17 -11.99
CA ASN A 39 -12.16 1.19 -12.76
C ASN A 39 -11.35 2.51 -12.75
N ASN A 40 -11.72 3.47 -13.60
CA ASN A 40 -10.98 4.69 -13.95
C ASN A 40 -10.39 5.56 -12.80
N ASN A 41 -10.69 5.26 -11.53
CA ASN A 41 -10.01 5.79 -10.33
C ASN A 41 -9.41 4.61 -9.53
N SER A 42 -8.18 4.19 -9.87
CA SER A 42 -7.50 3.04 -9.25
C SER A 42 -7.05 3.32 -7.81
N VAL A 43 -7.98 3.36 -6.87
CA VAL A 43 -7.67 3.44 -5.43
C VAL A 43 -7.46 2.04 -4.89
N THR A 44 -6.26 1.80 -4.37
CA THR A 44 -5.89 0.54 -3.71
C THR A 44 -5.86 0.75 -2.19
N ILE A 45 -6.52 -0.14 -1.45
CA ILE A 45 -6.45 -0.18 0.01
C ILE A 45 -5.48 -1.26 0.41
N ILE A 46 -4.42 -0.86 1.10
CA ILE A 46 -3.47 -1.78 1.76
C ILE A 46 -3.61 -1.70 3.29
N LYS A 47 -3.22 -2.78 3.96
CA LYS A 47 -3.08 -2.85 5.41
C LYS A 47 -1.62 -3.13 5.76
N CYS A 48 -1.14 -2.52 6.83
CA CYS A 48 0.14 -2.84 7.47
C CYS A 48 -0.01 -2.85 8.99
N ARG A 49 1.04 -3.27 9.72
CA ARG A 49 1.10 -3.10 11.17
C ARG A 49 1.43 -1.65 11.54
N LEU A 50 0.78 -1.13 12.58
CA LEU A 50 0.93 0.26 13.02
C LEU A 50 2.37 0.63 13.38
N ASN A 51 3.12 -0.30 13.99
CA ASN A 51 4.53 -0.10 14.36
C ASN A 51 5.49 -0.08 13.16
N GLN A 52 5.01 -0.29 11.94
CA GLN A 52 5.78 -0.21 10.69
C GLN A 52 5.18 0.81 9.72
N LEU A 53 4.21 1.62 10.17
CA LEU A 53 3.51 2.58 9.33
C LEU A 53 4.48 3.56 8.64
N GLU A 54 5.44 4.10 9.39
CA GLU A 54 6.42 5.05 8.87
C GLU A 54 7.27 4.44 7.75
N ASN A 55 7.77 3.22 7.93
CA ASN A 55 8.52 2.49 6.92
C ASN A 55 7.71 2.28 5.63
N VAL A 56 6.44 1.90 5.78
CA VAL A 56 5.55 1.72 4.62
C VAL A 56 5.28 3.05 3.91
N LEU A 57 5.08 4.14 4.64
CA LEU A 57 4.88 5.47 4.05
C LEU A 57 6.11 5.96 3.29
N VAL A 58 7.31 5.76 3.84
CA VAL A 58 8.56 6.11 3.15
C VAL A 58 8.73 5.26 1.88
N ALA A 59 8.43 3.96 1.93
CA ALA A 59 8.49 3.11 0.75
C ALA A 59 7.50 3.54 -0.34
N ILE A 60 6.28 3.95 0.03
CA ILE A 60 5.30 4.50 -0.91
C ILE A 60 5.81 5.80 -1.54
N ALA A 61 6.27 6.75 -0.71
CA ALA A 61 6.74 8.06 -1.17
C ALA A 61 7.95 7.95 -2.11
N LEU A 62 8.76 6.90 -1.96
CA LEU A 62 9.95 6.64 -2.76
C LEU A 62 9.72 5.55 -3.84
N SER A 63 8.47 5.17 -4.13
CA SER A 63 8.13 4.22 -5.18
C SER A 63 8.19 4.85 -6.58
N ASP A 64 8.55 4.02 -7.56
CA ASP A 64 8.55 4.35 -8.99
C ASP A 64 7.80 3.23 -9.73
N PRO A 65 6.67 3.51 -10.41
CA PRO A 65 6.04 4.82 -10.63
C PRO A 65 5.49 5.48 -9.35
N PRO A 66 5.28 6.82 -9.33
CA PRO A 66 4.83 7.53 -8.15
C PRO A 66 3.50 7.02 -7.60
N VAL A 67 3.47 6.67 -6.31
CA VAL A 67 2.26 6.29 -5.57
C VAL A 67 1.99 7.33 -4.49
N VAL A 68 0.74 7.77 -4.35
CA VAL A 68 0.33 8.77 -3.36
C VAL A 68 -0.58 8.13 -2.31
N THR A 69 -0.29 8.35 -1.04
CA THR A 69 -1.19 8.02 0.06
C THR A 69 -2.31 9.05 0.14
N LEU A 70 -3.57 8.60 -0.01
CA LEU A 70 -4.75 9.49 0.04
C LEU A 70 -5.27 9.71 1.47
N ASP A 71 -5.39 8.64 2.26
CA ASP A 71 -5.85 8.68 3.66
C ASP A 71 -5.39 7.41 4.41
N MET A 72 -5.46 7.44 5.74
CA MET A 72 -5.11 6.34 6.62
C MET A 72 -6.13 6.20 7.76
N SER A 73 -6.45 4.95 8.12
CA SER A 73 -7.31 4.67 9.27
C SER A 73 -7.02 3.29 9.84
N GLY A 74 -7.25 3.12 11.15
CA GLY A 74 -7.27 1.81 11.79
C GLY A 74 -8.50 0.96 11.43
N SER A 75 -9.51 1.54 10.75
CA SER A 75 -10.74 0.86 10.37
C SER A 75 -11.08 1.09 8.90
N ILE A 76 -11.30 0.00 8.16
CA ILE A 76 -11.75 0.04 6.75
C ILE A 76 -13.07 0.81 6.62
N LYS A 77 -13.97 0.71 7.61
CA LYS A 77 -15.25 1.42 7.61
C LYS A 77 -15.05 2.93 7.67
N GLN A 78 -14.16 3.39 8.54
CA GLN A 78 -13.84 4.82 8.65
C GLN A 78 -13.09 5.33 7.42
N LEU A 79 -12.15 4.55 6.90
CA LEU A 79 -11.40 4.89 5.68
C LEU A 79 -12.36 5.08 4.50
N LYS A 80 -13.24 4.11 4.26
CA LYS A 80 -14.23 4.18 3.16
C LYS A 80 -15.12 5.42 3.30
N ARG A 81 -15.64 5.70 4.50
CA ARG A 81 -16.50 6.88 4.75
C ARG A 81 -15.83 8.22 4.43
N ARG A 82 -14.50 8.30 4.42
CA ARG A 82 -13.76 9.54 4.08
C ARG A 82 -13.40 9.62 2.60
N LEU A 83 -13.34 8.47 1.91
CA LEU A 83 -13.00 8.36 0.49
C LEU A 83 -14.22 8.37 -0.44
N THR A 84 -15.41 8.04 0.08
CA THR A 84 -16.73 8.25 -0.55
C THR A 84 -17.42 9.47 0.03
#